data_AF-A0A1F3VWR4-F1
#
_entry.id   AF-A0A1F3VWR4-F1
#
_cell.length_a   1.000
_cell.length_b   1.000
_cell.length_c   1.000
_cell.angle_alpha   90.00
_cell.angle_beta   90.00
_cell.angle_gamma   90.00
#
_symmetry.space_group_name_H-M   'P 1'
#
loop_
_entity.id
_entity.type
_entity.pdbx_description
1 polymer ?
#
loop_
_entity_poly.entity_id
_entity_poly.type
_entity_poly.pdbx_seq_one_letter_code
_entity_poly.pdbx_strand_id
1 'polypeptide(L)'
;MEKKYIAGMDIRGGRNDDFYCSLLEYYPGGQRIFLKSLLQLKDENSSRDTFIKDWADKYELSDIVVDCPLVPPVCTTCALECPGEKKCPEVTIVEVRKKINILLHEDEKKRVNHPKEYERNRNICDEIEPARDILRKSSKDHMLSRSFKKRLKKDILPYWNRPLDFWIWCNYYDALLDIFKTSYDSFGHSSMMLVYRVDYLKRHFPRNFNLFESDVDMVLIELLRAQIVTRSDLTELNIMGSAGLARLNILKSLEEKLNLFIYDHEKEILVKRPKAFESLLLALAGYRYHLGKTVEMPWWTRPGEVNFILPVF
;
A
#
# COMPACT_ATOMS: atom_id res chain seq x y z
N MET A 1 18.26 -12.68 23.37
CA MET A 1 17.78 -12.50 21.98
C MET A 1 17.82 -11.02 21.67
N GLU A 2 18.38 -10.64 20.53
CA GLU A 2 18.46 -9.24 20.12
C GLU A 2 17.06 -8.73 19.74
N LYS A 3 16.66 -7.61 20.35
CA LYS A 3 15.40 -6.93 20.08
C LYS A 3 15.53 -6.13 18.79
N LYS A 4 14.48 -6.09 17.99
CA LYS A 4 14.42 -5.28 16.77
C LYS A 4 13.25 -4.31 16.82
N TYR A 5 13.42 -3.21 16.09
CA TYR A 5 12.46 -2.13 15.99
C TYR A 5 12.11 -1.86 14.54
N ILE A 6 10.84 -1.56 14.28
CA ILE A 6 10.37 -1.10 12.97
C ILE A 6 9.29 -0.05 13.17
N ALA A 7 9.39 1.04 12.42
CA ALA A 7 8.43 2.13 12.47
C ALA A 7 7.52 2.16 11.25
N GLY A 8 6.29 2.61 11.44
CA GLY A 8 5.37 3.00 10.38
C GLY A 8 4.92 4.43 10.60
N MET A 9 4.86 5.22 9.53
CA MET A 9 4.51 6.63 9.57
C MET A 9 3.48 6.95 8.49
N ASP A 10 2.32 7.43 8.92
CA ASP A 10 1.33 8.01 8.02
C ASP A 10 1.73 9.45 7.72
N ILE A 11 1.95 9.77 6.45
CA ILE A 11 2.40 11.07 5.94
C ILE A 11 1.30 11.73 5.08
N ARG A 12 0.19 11.04 4.81
CA ARG A 12 -0.96 11.65 4.11
C ARG A 12 -1.56 12.80 4.93
N GLY A 13 -1.91 13.90 4.25
CA GLY A 13 -2.59 15.03 4.89
C GLY A 13 -2.16 16.43 4.43
N GLY A 14 -2.82 17.43 4.97
CA GLY A 14 -2.48 18.84 4.79
C GLY A 14 -1.29 19.30 5.65
N ARG A 15 -0.95 20.59 5.53
CA ARG A 15 0.09 21.21 6.38
C ARG A 15 -0.26 21.08 7.87
N ASN A 16 -1.51 21.38 8.22
CA ASN A 16 -2.00 21.49 9.59
C ASN A 16 -2.44 20.16 10.20
N ASP A 17 -2.29 19.05 9.48
CA ASP A 17 -2.71 17.77 9.99
C ASP A 17 -1.69 17.20 10.98
N ASP A 18 -2.18 16.46 11.97
CA ASP A 18 -1.33 15.64 12.82
C ASP A 18 -0.80 14.44 12.04
N PHE A 19 0.45 14.08 12.32
CA PHE A 19 1.09 12.86 11.83
C PHE A 19 1.28 11.90 12.98
N TYR A 20 1.21 10.60 12.69
CA TYR A 20 1.43 9.56 13.67
C TYR A 20 2.54 8.62 13.23
N CYS A 21 3.40 8.26 14.18
CA CYS A 21 4.41 7.21 13.99
C CYS A 21 4.16 6.10 15.01
N SER A 22 3.97 4.88 14.53
CA SER A 22 3.88 3.68 15.36
C SER A 22 5.22 2.95 15.36
N LEU A 23 5.71 2.56 16.53
CA LEU A 23 6.92 1.77 16.71
C LEU A 23 6.57 0.37 17.20
N LEU A 24 6.92 -0.64 16.43
CA LEU A 24 6.83 -2.03 16.88
C LEU A 24 8.18 -2.49 17.43
N GLU A 25 8.13 -3.14 18.60
CA GLU A 25 9.23 -3.89 19.18
C GLU A 25 8.93 -5.38 19.05
N TYR A 26 9.87 -6.16 18.53
CA TYR A 26 9.70 -7.60 18.39
C TYR A 26 11.04 -8.34 18.52
N TYR A 27 10.96 -9.66 18.72
CA TYR A 27 12.11 -10.55 18.83
C TYR A 27 12.08 -11.52 17.65
N PRO A 28 13.12 -11.60 16.80
CA PRO A 28 13.09 -12.46 15.60
C PRO A 28 12.82 -13.95 15.87
N GLY A 29 13.23 -14.44 17.05
CA GLY A 29 12.94 -15.81 17.50
C GLY A 29 11.68 -15.95 18.37
N GLY A 30 11.01 -14.85 18.68
CA GLY A 30 9.76 -14.81 19.44
C GLY A 30 8.56 -14.60 18.52
N GLN A 31 7.38 -15.01 18.98
CA GLN A 31 6.14 -14.78 18.24
C GLN A 31 5.44 -13.48 18.64
N ARG A 32 5.92 -12.77 19.67
CA ARG A 32 5.20 -11.64 20.28
C ARG A 32 5.72 -10.31 19.77
N ILE A 33 4.78 -9.42 19.43
CA ILE A 33 5.02 -8.08 18.92
C ILE A 33 4.42 -7.09 19.91
N PHE A 34 5.08 -5.97 20.16
CA PHE A 34 4.59 -4.92 21.05
C PHE A 34 4.50 -3.60 20.31
N LEU A 35 3.37 -2.91 20.43
CA LEU A 35 3.34 -1.48 20.12
C LEU A 35 4.07 -0.73 21.22
N LYS A 36 5.33 -0.38 20.96
CA LYS A 36 6.25 0.19 21.94
C LYS A 36 6.05 1.67 22.16
N SER A 37 5.74 2.39 21.09
CA SER A 37 5.57 3.84 21.12
C SER A 37 4.59 4.25 20.02
N LEU A 38 3.66 5.15 20.35
CA LEU A 38 2.81 5.84 19.40
C LEU A 38 3.08 7.34 19.53
N LEU A 39 3.81 7.90 18.57
CA LEU A 39 4.18 9.31 18.55
C LEU A 39 3.14 10.10 17.78
N GLN A 40 2.64 11.20 18.35
CA GLN A 40 1.83 12.20 17.66
C GLN A 40 2.69 13.45 17.41
N LEU A 41 2.83 13.83 16.15
CA LEU A 41 3.54 15.04 15.72
C LEU A 41 2.51 16.12 15.37
N LYS A 42 2.43 17.17 16.18
CA LYS A 42 1.54 18.33 15.98
C LYS A 42 2.25 19.49 15.29
N ASP A 43 1.49 20.30 14.55
CA ASP A 43 2.01 21.39 13.70
C ASP A 43 2.65 22.54 14.51
N GLU A 44 2.19 22.77 15.74
CA GLU A 44 2.55 23.94 16.59
C GLU A 44 3.96 23.92 17.18
N ASN A 45 4.65 22.78 17.16
CA ASN A 45 6.01 22.68 17.69
C ASN A 45 7.04 22.97 16.60
N SER A 46 7.83 24.02 16.78
CA SER A 46 8.98 24.45 15.95
C SER A 46 10.13 23.43 15.84
N SER A 47 9.96 22.22 16.39
CA SER A 47 10.97 21.18 16.58
C SER A 47 10.64 19.86 15.87
N ARG A 48 9.70 19.85 14.91
CA ARG A 48 9.31 18.60 14.20
C ARG A 48 10.49 17.89 13.51
N ASP A 49 11.43 18.65 13.00
CA ASP A 49 12.58 18.12 12.25
C ASP A 49 13.59 17.41 13.17
N THR A 50 13.80 17.92 14.39
CA THR A 50 14.67 17.25 15.37
C THR A 50 13.97 16.08 16.05
N PHE A 51 12.65 16.16 16.26
CA PHE A 51 11.90 15.12 16.98
C PHE A 51 11.97 13.75 16.33
N ILE A 52 11.86 13.69 15.01
CA ILE A 52 11.95 12.42 14.26
C ILE A 52 13.36 11.83 14.40
N LYS A 53 14.39 12.68 14.32
CA LYS A 53 15.77 12.27 14.52
C LYS A 53 16.03 11.78 15.94
N ASP A 54 15.60 12.54 16.95
CA ASP A 54 15.77 12.17 18.36
C ASP A 54 15.02 10.86 18.68
N TRP A 55 13.84 10.66 18.07
CA TRP A 55 13.07 9.42 18.19
C TRP A 55 13.76 8.25 17.48
N ALA A 56 14.31 8.47 16.28
CA ALA A 56 15.08 7.48 15.55
C ALA A 56 16.35 7.07 16.31
N ASP A 57 17.10 8.05 16.83
CA ASP A 57 18.32 7.85 17.59
C ASP A 57 18.02 7.14 18.93
N LYS A 58 16.94 7.51 19.63
CA LYS A 58 16.54 6.89 20.91
C LYS A 58 16.28 5.38 20.80
N TYR A 59 15.69 4.94 19.69
CA TYR A 59 15.32 3.53 19.48
C TYR A 59 16.27 2.80 18.53
N GLU A 60 17.36 3.45 18.10
CA GLU A 60 18.30 2.92 17.10
C GLU A 60 17.57 2.40 15.85
N LEU A 61 16.56 3.16 15.42
CA LEU A 61 15.72 2.80 14.28
C LEU A 61 16.54 2.85 13.00
N SER A 62 16.50 1.74 12.26
CA SER A 62 17.15 1.61 10.96
C SER A 62 16.16 1.68 9.80
N ASP A 63 14.89 1.34 10.03
CA ASP A 63 13.90 1.17 8.98
C ASP A 63 12.58 1.86 9.35
N ILE A 64 11.95 2.51 8.36
CA ILE A 64 10.59 3.05 8.48
C ILE A 64 9.78 2.79 7.21
N VAL A 65 8.49 2.57 7.38
CA VAL A 65 7.54 2.40 6.29
C VAL A 65 6.62 3.61 6.21
N VAL A 66 6.44 4.16 5.01
CA VAL A 66 5.59 5.32 4.75
C VAL A 66 4.56 5.02 3.67
N ASP A 67 3.45 5.74 3.72
CA ASP A 67 2.30 5.67 2.80
C ASP A 67 2.39 6.65 1.62
N CYS A 68 3.61 6.99 1.21
CA CYS A 68 3.86 8.01 0.19
C CYS A 68 4.90 7.51 -0.81
N PRO A 69 4.72 7.80 -2.11
CA PRO A 69 5.63 7.31 -3.10
C PRO A 69 7.03 7.90 -2.97
N LEU A 70 8.04 7.04 -2.97
CA LEU A 70 9.43 7.42 -2.69
C LEU A 70 10.24 7.81 -3.94
N VAL A 71 9.80 7.34 -5.10
CA VAL A 71 10.49 7.50 -6.40
C VAL A 71 9.49 8.03 -7.43
N PRO A 72 9.81 9.13 -8.15
CA PRO A 72 8.93 9.72 -9.16
C PRO A 72 8.70 8.83 -10.40
N PRO A 73 7.70 9.15 -11.24
CA PRO A 73 7.56 8.54 -12.56
C PRO A 73 8.81 8.74 -13.42
N VAL A 74 9.04 7.82 -14.37
CA VAL A 74 10.30 7.77 -15.11
C VAL A 74 10.58 9.03 -15.92
N CYS A 75 9.54 9.70 -16.43
CA CYS A 75 9.74 10.94 -17.18
C CYS A 75 10.25 12.10 -16.33
N THR A 76 10.08 12.09 -15.00
CA THR A 76 10.51 13.20 -14.14
C THR A 76 12.03 13.37 -14.11
N THR A 77 12.78 12.28 -14.25
CA THR A 77 14.25 12.28 -14.27
C THR A 77 14.82 11.96 -15.66
N CYS A 78 13.97 11.90 -16.69
CA CYS A 78 14.38 11.54 -18.04
C CYS A 78 15.13 12.70 -18.72
N ALA A 79 16.29 12.41 -19.30
CA ALA A 79 17.11 13.37 -20.04
C ALA A 79 16.89 13.34 -21.57
N LEU A 80 16.01 12.46 -22.06
CA LEU A 80 15.74 12.33 -23.50
C LEU A 80 14.90 13.50 -24.02
N GLU A 81 15.16 13.93 -25.26
CA GLU A 81 14.18 14.73 -26.01
C GLU A 81 12.93 13.87 -26.23
N CYS A 82 11.81 14.26 -25.62
CA CYS A 82 10.66 13.39 -25.50
C CYS A 82 10.02 13.07 -26.86
N PRO A 83 9.98 11.79 -27.30
CA PRO A 83 9.33 11.41 -28.56
C PRO A 83 7.79 11.35 -28.45
N GLY A 84 7.23 11.80 -27.32
CA GLY A 84 5.82 11.71 -26.96
C GLY A 84 5.49 10.46 -26.14
N GLU A 85 4.40 10.53 -25.36
CA GLU A 85 4.02 9.50 -24.39
C GLU A 85 3.95 8.09 -25.00
N LYS A 86 3.33 7.96 -26.18
CA LYS A 86 3.07 6.68 -26.86
C LYS A 86 4.33 6.02 -27.44
N LYS A 87 5.39 6.79 -27.65
CA LYS A 87 6.66 6.35 -28.25
C LYS A 87 7.82 6.35 -27.27
N CYS A 88 7.55 6.44 -25.97
CA CYS A 88 8.55 6.35 -24.92
C CYS A 88 9.42 5.08 -25.10
N PRO A 89 10.75 5.20 -25.27
CA PRO A 89 11.65 4.08 -25.50
C PRO A 89 12.07 3.36 -24.21
N GLU A 90 11.62 3.87 -23.05
CA GLU A 90 12.05 3.35 -21.76
C GLU A 90 11.68 1.89 -21.58
N VAL A 91 12.67 1.05 -21.26
CA VAL A 91 12.54 -0.42 -21.25
C VAL A 91 11.39 -0.90 -20.38
N THR A 92 11.25 -0.36 -19.16
CA THR A 92 10.18 -0.76 -18.24
C THR A 92 8.80 -0.33 -18.73
N ILE A 93 8.68 0.81 -19.41
CA ILE A 93 7.42 1.30 -19.99
C ILE A 93 7.02 0.44 -21.19
N VAL A 94 7.98 0.11 -22.06
CA VAL A 94 7.76 -0.78 -23.22
C VAL A 94 7.28 -2.16 -22.75
N GLU A 95 7.89 -2.72 -21.71
CA GLU A 95 7.48 -4.01 -21.14
C GLU A 95 6.07 -3.95 -20.54
N VAL A 96 5.73 -2.88 -19.81
CA VAL A 96 4.37 -2.69 -19.28
C VAL A 96 3.35 -2.63 -20.42
N ARG A 97 3.60 -1.85 -21.47
CA ARG A 97 2.70 -1.76 -22.65
C ARG A 97 2.51 -3.10 -23.33
N LYS A 98 3.59 -3.88 -23.47
CA LYS A 98 3.52 -5.24 -24.01
C LYS A 98 2.59 -6.10 -23.16
N LYS A 99 2.71 -6.05 -21.84
CA LYS A 99 1.84 -6.80 -20.91
C LYS A 99 0.38 -6.33 -20.98
N ILE A 100 0.11 -5.03 -21.06
CA ILE A 100 -1.24 -4.48 -21.27
C ILE A 100 -1.87 -5.08 -22.54
N ASN A 101 -1.12 -5.08 -23.64
CA ASN A 101 -1.60 -5.62 -24.92
C ASN A 101 -1.86 -7.12 -24.85
N ILE A 102 -1.00 -7.89 -24.16
CA ILE A 102 -1.21 -9.33 -23.95
C ILE A 102 -2.53 -9.57 -23.21
N LEU A 103 -2.76 -8.87 -22.09
CA LEU A 103 -3.99 -9.03 -21.30
C LEU A 103 -5.24 -8.70 -22.12
N LEU A 104 -5.22 -7.58 -22.85
CA LEU A 104 -6.34 -7.17 -23.69
C LEU A 104 -6.61 -8.16 -24.84
N HIS A 105 -5.54 -8.71 -25.44
CA HIS A 105 -5.64 -9.69 -26.52
C HIS A 105 -6.16 -11.04 -26.03
N GLU A 106 -5.69 -11.51 -24.88
CA GLU A 106 -6.17 -12.77 -24.29
C GLU A 106 -7.66 -12.68 -23.91
N ASP A 107 -8.08 -11.56 -23.33
CA ASP A 107 -9.48 -11.29 -23.02
C ASP A 107 -10.35 -11.24 -24.29
N GLU A 108 -9.85 -10.59 -25.35
CA GLU A 108 -10.53 -10.51 -26.64
C GLU A 108 -10.62 -11.87 -27.34
N LYS A 109 -9.57 -12.69 -27.29
CA LYS A 109 -9.59 -14.07 -27.79
C LYS A 109 -10.66 -14.91 -27.11
N LYS A 110 -10.80 -14.81 -25.78
CA LYS A 110 -11.85 -15.52 -25.03
C LYS A 110 -13.24 -15.10 -25.52
N ARG A 111 -13.44 -13.80 -25.75
CA ARG A 111 -14.70 -13.23 -26.25
C ARG A 111 -15.05 -13.72 -27.66
N VAL A 112 -14.07 -13.76 -28.57
CA VAL A 112 -14.29 -14.16 -29.97
C VAL A 112 -14.47 -15.67 -30.11
N ASN A 113 -13.63 -16.46 -29.43
CA ASN A 113 -13.64 -17.92 -29.59
C ASN A 113 -14.82 -18.58 -28.86
N HIS A 114 -15.22 -18.04 -27.69
CA HIS A 114 -16.25 -18.63 -26.84
C HIS A 114 -17.28 -17.58 -26.37
N PRO A 115 -18.03 -16.92 -27.27
CA PRO A 115 -18.85 -15.76 -26.92
C PRO A 115 -19.97 -16.06 -25.91
N LYS A 116 -20.61 -17.24 -26.01
CA LYS A 116 -21.68 -17.64 -25.08
C LYS A 116 -21.13 -17.94 -23.69
N GLU A 117 -19.98 -18.61 -23.61
CA GLU A 117 -19.31 -18.91 -22.35
C GLU A 117 -18.76 -17.64 -21.71
N TYR A 118 -18.21 -16.74 -22.52
CA TYR A 118 -17.79 -15.42 -22.09
C TYR A 118 -18.96 -14.65 -21.48
N GLU A 119 -20.10 -14.52 -22.16
CA GLU A 119 -21.22 -13.76 -21.59
C GLU A 119 -21.83 -14.46 -20.36
N ARG A 120 -21.85 -15.80 -20.33
CA ARG A 120 -22.26 -16.56 -19.15
C ARG A 120 -21.33 -16.32 -17.96
N ASN A 121 -20.02 -16.44 -18.15
CA ASN A 121 -19.03 -16.20 -17.11
C ASN A 121 -19.07 -14.74 -16.64
N ARG A 122 -19.38 -13.81 -17.54
CA ARG A 122 -19.57 -12.40 -17.20
C ARG A 122 -20.79 -12.17 -16.32
N ASN A 123 -21.94 -12.75 -16.68
CA ASN A 123 -23.15 -12.64 -15.86
C ASN A 123 -22.93 -13.32 -14.51
N ILE A 124 -22.24 -14.46 -14.49
CA ILE A 124 -21.83 -15.13 -13.25
C ILE A 124 -20.90 -14.23 -12.42
N CYS A 125 -19.94 -13.51 -13.01
CA CYS A 125 -19.12 -12.55 -12.27
C CYS A 125 -19.91 -11.33 -11.77
N ASP A 126 -20.98 -10.93 -12.47
CA ASP A 126 -21.89 -9.86 -12.06
C ASP A 126 -22.89 -10.37 -10.97
N GLU A 127 -23.19 -11.68 -10.92
CA GLU A 127 -24.16 -12.33 -10.01
C GLU A 127 -23.52 -12.99 -8.76
N ILE A 128 -22.29 -13.53 -8.85
CA ILE A 128 -21.58 -14.11 -7.71
C ILE A 128 -21.25 -12.99 -6.75
N GLU A 129 -21.67 -13.16 -5.49
CA GLU A 129 -21.27 -12.30 -4.37
C GLU A 129 -19.76 -12.03 -4.43
N PRO A 130 -19.35 -10.78 -4.74
CA PRO A 130 -17.95 -10.36 -4.88
C PRO A 130 -17.07 -10.72 -3.66
N ALA A 131 -17.72 -10.97 -2.52
CA ALA A 131 -17.13 -11.29 -1.22
C ALA A 131 -16.26 -12.56 -1.18
N ARG A 132 -16.51 -13.59 -2.01
CA ARG A 132 -15.77 -14.86 -1.89
C ARG A 132 -14.63 -15.06 -2.90
N ASP A 133 -14.69 -14.45 -4.09
CA ASP A 133 -13.75 -14.76 -5.18
C ASP A 133 -12.71 -13.65 -5.45
N ILE A 134 -13.04 -12.37 -5.20
CA ILE A 134 -12.12 -11.23 -5.39
C ILE A 134 -10.92 -11.29 -4.43
N LEU A 135 -11.07 -11.96 -3.30
CA LEU A 135 -10.01 -12.06 -2.29
C LEU A 135 -8.91 -13.03 -2.69
N ARG A 136 -9.19 -14.06 -3.51
CA ARG A 136 -8.21 -15.10 -3.83
C ARG A 136 -7.56 -14.98 -5.21
N LYS A 137 -8.10 -14.15 -6.10
CA LYS A 137 -7.65 -14.05 -7.50
C LYS A 137 -7.11 -12.65 -7.79
N SER A 138 -6.01 -12.58 -8.55
CA SER A 138 -5.50 -11.32 -9.09
C SER A 138 -6.48 -10.78 -10.15
N SER A 139 -6.54 -9.45 -10.35
CA SER A 139 -7.36 -8.83 -11.41
C SER A 139 -7.04 -9.32 -12.83
N LYS A 140 -5.86 -9.92 -13.03
CA LYS A 140 -5.43 -10.57 -14.29
C LYS A 140 -5.80 -12.05 -14.41
N ASP A 141 -6.18 -12.72 -13.31
CA ASP A 141 -6.38 -14.18 -13.27
C ASP A 141 -7.81 -14.60 -13.69
N HIS A 142 -8.72 -13.63 -13.84
CA HIS A 142 -10.10 -13.84 -14.30
C HIS A 142 -10.40 -13.01 -15.54
N MET A 143 -11.63 -13.13 -16.06
CA MET A 143 -12.14 -12.24 -17.11
C MET A 143 -11.99 -10.79 -16.66
N LEU A 144 -11.39 -9.94 -17.49
CA LEU A 144 -11.08 -8.57 -17.07
C LEU A 144 -12.38 -7.83 -16.74
N SER A 145 -12.44 -7.21 -15.56
CA SER A 145 -13.60 -6.41 -15.19
C SER A 145 -13.79 -5.24 -16.16
N ARG A 146 -15.02 -4.73 -16.30
CA ARG A 146 -15.32 -3.63 -17.23
C ARG A 146 -14.49 -2.38 -16.90
N SER A 147 -14.36 -2.08 -15.61
CA SER A 147 -13.57 -0.97 -15.08
C SER A 147 -12.08 -1.18 -15.37
N PHE A 148 -11.54 -2.37 -15.07
CA PHE A 148 -10.13 -2.66 -15.30
C PHE A 148 -9.78 -2.65 -16.79
N LYS A 149 -10.62 -3.25 -17.65
CA LYS A 149 -10.45 -3.20 -19.12
C LYS A 149 -10.47 -1.76 -19.64
N LYS A 150 -11.33 -0.89 -19.09
CA LYS A 150 -11.35 0.54 -19.43
C LYS A 150 -10.06 1.24 -18.97
N ARG A 151 -9.51 0.89 -17.79
CA ARG A 151 -8.21 1.40 -17.32
C ARG A 151 -7.07 0.98 -18.24
N LEU A 152 -6.99 -0.30 -18.61
CA LEU A 152 -5.96 -0.83 -19.50
C LEU A 152 -6.01 -0.20 -20.90
N LYS A 153 -7.21 0.05 -21.45
CA LYS A 153 -7.38 0.73 -22.74
C LYS A 153 -6.88 2.18 -22.75
N LYS A 154 -6.79 2.85 -21.59
CA LYS A 154 -6.20 4.18 -21.48
C LYS A 154 -4.66 4.17 -21.54
N ASP A 155 -4.07 2.98 -21.49
CA ASP A 155 -2.62 2.75 -21.43
C ASP A 155 -1.96 3.36 -20.16
N ILE A 156 -0.67 3.08 -19.98
CA ILE A 156 0.17 3.71 -18.98
C ILE A 156 0.67 5.07 -19.50
N LEU A 157 0.59 6.10 -18.64
CA LEU A 157 1.12 7.44 -18.90
C LEU A 157 2.51 7.57 -18.25
N PRO A 158 3.63 7.59 -18.99
CA PRO A 158 4.97 7.49 -18.40
C PRO A 158 5.39 8.67 -17.51
N TYR A 159 4.73 9.82 -17.68
CA TYR A 159 4.93 11.02 -16.86
C TYR A 159 4.06 11.07 -15.60
N TRP A 160 3.11 10.14 -15.47
CA TRP A 160 2.13 10.13 -14.39
C TRP A 160 2.17 8.82 -13.59
N ASN A 161 2.43 7.70 -14.26
CA ASN A 161 2.40 6.38 -13.70
C ASN A 161 3.78 5.73 -13.71
N ARG A 162 4.07 4.98 -12.65
CA ARG A 162 5.24 4.12 -12.53
C ARG A 162 4.94 2.73 -13.08
N PRO A 163 5.96 1.99 -13.51
CA PRO A 163 5.80 0.56 -13.80
C PRO A 163 5.20 -0.22 -12.63
N LEU A 164 5.54 0.13 -11.38
CA LEU A 164 4.94 -0.46 -10.18
C LEU A 164 3.41 -0.30 -10.14
N ASP A 165 2.87 0.85 -10.56
CA ASP A 165 1.43 1.12 -10.49
C ASP A 165 0.64 0.12 -11.36
N PHE A 166 1.18 -0.25 -12.52
CA PHE A 166 0.60 -1.28 -13.37
C PHE A 166 0.59 -2.66 -12.68
N TRP A 167 1.68 -3.02 -11.98
CA TRP A 167 1.70 -4.25 -11.19
C TRP A 167 0.60 -4.23 -10.12
N ILE A 168 0.44 -3.11 -9.42
CA ILE A 168 -0.62 -2.95 -8.43
C ILE A 168 -2.00 -3.10 -9.08
N TRP A 169 -2.24 -2.50 -10.24
CA TRP A 169 -3.52 -2.68 -10.93
C TRP A 169 -3.81 -4.14 -11.25
N CYS A 170 -2.82 -4.88 -11.75
CA CYS A 170 -2.99 -6.29 -12.05
C CYS A 170 -3.35 -7.15 -10.83
N ASN A 171 -2.96 -6.76 -9.61
CA ASN A 171 -3.11 -7.57 -8.41
C ASN A 171 -4.19 -7.09 -7.42
N TYR A 172 -4.55 -5.80 -7.48
CA TYR A 172 -5.40 -5.16 -6.47
C TYR A 172 -6.52 -4.28 -7.05
N TYR A 173 -6.57 -3.99 -8.36
CA TYR A 173 -7.51 -2.99 -8.90
C TYR A 173 -8.97 -3.26 -8.53
N ASP A 174 -9.44 -4.50 -8.73
CA ASP A 174 -10.83 -4.84 -8.45
C ASP A 174 -11.12 -4.89 -6.94
N ALA A 175 -10.18 -5.38 -6.13
CA ALA A 175 -10.32 -5.41 -4.68
C ALA A 175 -10.41 -4.00 -4.07
N LEU A 176 -9.56 -3.08 -4.54
CA LEU A 176 -9.58 -1.68 -4.13
C LEU A 176 -10.90 -1.00 -4.51
N LEU A 177 -11.35 -1.20 -5.75
CA LEU A 177 -12.59 -0.62 -6.24
C LEU A 177 -13.81 -1.20 -5.54
N ASP A 178 -13.80 -2.48 -5.18
CA ASP A 178 -14.90 -3.14 -4.52
C ASP A 178 -15.00 -2.76 -3.03
N ILE A 179 -13.87 -2.77 -2.30
CA ILE A 179 -13.86 -2.56 -0.84
C ILE A 179 -13.82 -1.07 -0.49
N PHE A 180 -12.89 -0.33 -1.09
CA PHE A 180 -12.61 1.06 -0.73
C PHE A 180 -13.25 2.08 -1.67
N LYS A 181 -13.80 1.63 -2.81
CA LYS A 181 -14.38 2.49 -3.86
C LYS A 181 -13.35 3.46 -4.45
N THR A 182 -12.08 3.09 -4.38
CA THR A 182 -10.95 3.85 -4.91
C THR A 182 -10.25 3.08 -6.02
N SER A 183 -9.59 3.80 -6.92
CA SER A 183 -8.53 3.23 -7.76
C SER A 183 -7.17 3.46 -7.10
N TYR A 184 -6.11 2.87 -7.62
CA TYR A 184 -4.75 3.21 -7.23
C TYR A 184 -4.04 3.86 -8.40
N ASP A 185 -3.49 5.06 -8.24
CA ASP A 185 -2.69 5.71 -9.28
C ASP A 185 -1.36 6.27 -8.73
N SER A 186 -0.93 5.82 -7.54
CA SER A 186 0.27 6.26 -6.82
C SER A 186 0.46 7.78 -6.86
N PHE A 187 1.37 8.30 -7.72
CA PHE A 187 1.62 9.71 -7.95
C PHE A 187 0.39 10.52 -8.33
N GLY A 188 -0.56 9.90 -9.02
CA GLY A 188 -1.82 10.55 -9.35
C GLY A 188 -2.76 10.72 -8.16
N HIS A 189 -2.57 9.93 -7.11
CA HIS A 189 -3.33 10.00 -5.86
C HIS A 189 -2.59 10.77 -4.77
N SER A 190 -1.26 10.77 -4.78
CA SER A 190 -0.44 11.51 -3.83
C SER A 190 -0.25 12.97 -4.26
N SER A 191 -0.51 13.90 -3.34
CA SER A 191 -0.21 15.32 -3.56
C SER A 191 1.30 15.51 -3.78
N MET A 192 1.68 16.28 -4.81
CA MET A 192 3.08 16.62 -5.07
C MET A 192 3.74 17.32 -3.85
N MET A 193 2.95 18.04 -3.05
CA MET A 193 3.41 18.63 -1.80
C MET A 193 3.83 17.58 -0.76
N LEU A 194 3.17 16.42 -0.73
CA LEU A 194 3.54 15.32 0.16
C LEU A 194 4.86 14.69 -0.28
N VAL A 195 5.06 14.49 -1.58
CA VAL A 195 6.31 13.96 -2.12
C VAL A 195 7.49 14.87 -1.77
N TYR A 196 7.34 16.19 -1.97
CA TYR A 196 8.38 17.15 -1.58
C TYR A 196 8.61 17.18 -0.08
N ARG A 197 7.55 17.01 0.72
CA ARG A 197 7.67 16.94 2.17
C ARG A 197 8.46 15.71 2.61
N VAL A 198 8.22 14.56 2.00
CA VAL A 198 9.00 13.34 2.27
C VAL A 198 10.46 13.54 1.84
N ASP A 199 10.72 14.16 0.68
CA ASP A 199 12.09 14.50 0.27
C ASP A 199 12.80 15.44 1.26
N TYR A 200 12.07 16.40 1.82
CA TYR A 200 12.59 17.27 2.88
C TYR A 200 12.89 16.48 4.16
N LEU A 201 11.95 15.65 4.63
CA LEU A 201 12.13 14.82 5.83
C LEU A 201 13.29 13.83 5.70
N LYS A 202 13.51 13.29 4.49
CA LYS A 202 14.65 12.42 4.18
C LYS A 202 16.00 13.01 4.58
N ARG A 203 16.15 14.34 4.52
CA ARG A 203 17.40 15.04 4.88
C ARG A 203 17.66 15.06 6.38
N HIS A 204 16.64 14.81 7.20
CA HIS A 204 16.72 14.83 8.66
C HIS A 204 16.85 13.42 9.26
N PHE A 205 16.60 12.37 8.49
CA PHE A 205 16.82 11.01 8.94
C PHE A 205 18.32 10.69 9.08
N PRO A 206 18.70 9.75 9.98
CA PRO A 206 20.07 9.25 10.09
C PRO A 206 20.60 8.71 8.76
N ARG A 207 21.93 8.74 8.55
CA ARG A 207 22.55 8.33 7.26
C ARG A 207 22.37 6.85 6.90
N ASN A 208 22.15 5.98 7.90
CA ASN A 208 21.99 4.53 7.71
C ASN A 208 20.52 4.10 7.79
N PHE A 209 19.61 4.99 7.41
CA PHE A 209 18.17 4.81 7.58
C PHE A 209 17.51 4.44 6.25
N ASN A 210 16.81 3.31 6.21
CA ASN A 210 16.08 2.87 5.03
C ASN A 210 14.62 3.33 5.11
N LEU A 211 14.15 3.92 4.01
CA LEU A 211 12.75 4.27 3.81
C LEU A 211 12.10 3.26 2.87
N PHE A 212 10.96 2.72 3.29
CA PHE A 212 10.14 1.83 2.49
C PHE A 212 8.78 2.47 2.18
N GLU A 213 8.27 2.22 0.99
CA GLU A 213 6.92 2.60 0.57
C GLU A 213 5.96 1.43 0.82
N SER A 214 4.75 1.71 1.31
CA SER A 214 3.66 0.73 1.37
C SER A 214 2.33 1.45 1.20
N ASP A 215 1.24 0.71 1.01
CA ASP A 215 -0.10 1.25 0.93
C ASP A 215 -1.01 0.59 1.98
N VAL A 216 -1.77 1.41 2.71
CA VAL A 216 -2.59 0.93 3.83
C VAL A 216 -3.76 0.07 3.36
N ASP A 217 -4.41 0.46 2.27
CA ASP A 217 -5.56 -0.27 1.72
C ASP A 217 -5.12 -1.66 1.24
N MET A 218 -3.92 -1.75 0.64
CA MET A 218 -3.34 -3.04 0.26
C MET A 218 -2.94 -3.90 1.46
N VAL A 219 -2.38 -3.30 2.53
CA VAL A 219 -2.10 -4.04 3.77
C VAL A 219 -3.40 -4.61 4.36
N LEU A 220 -4.49 -3.84 4.36
CA LEU A 220 -5.81 -4.30 4.80
C LEU A 220 -6.35 -5.45 3.92
N ILE A 221 -6.14 -5.37 2.60
CA ILE A 221 -6.49 -6.47 1.68
C ILE A 221 -5.68 -7.72 2.01
N GLU A 222 -4.37 -7.62 2.25
CA GLU A 222 -3.54 -8.77 2.61
C GLU A 222 -3.93 -9.39 3.96
N LEU A 223 -4.31 -8.57 4.95
CA LEU A 223 -4.90 -9.05 6.20
C LEU A 223 -6.22 -9.81 5.96
N LEU A 224 -7.05 -9.33 5.03
CA LEU A 224 -8.29 -10.00 4.65
C LEU A 224 -8.03 -11.31 3.90
N ARG A 225 -7.02 -11.34 3.01
CA ARG A 225 -6.57 -12.56 2.29
C ARG A 225 -6.06 -13.64 3.24
N ALA A 226 -5.33 -13.23 4.27
CA ALA A 226 -4.88 -14.10 5.36
C ALA A 226 -6.00 -14.48 6.35
N GLN A 227 -7.24 -14.05 6.10
CA GLN A 227 -8.40 -14.27 6.96
C GLN A 227 -8.19 -13.76 8.39
N ILE A 228 -7.37 -12.73 8.56
CA ILE A 228 -7.13 -12.10 9.86
C ILE A 228 -8.30 -11.18 10.20
N VAL A 229 -8.68 -10.31 9.27
CA VAL A 229 -9.83 -9.41 9.37
C VAL A 229 -10.97 -9.88 8.46
N THR A 230 -12.17 -9.35 8.66
CA THR A 230 -13.33 -9.66 7.81
C THR A 230 -13.61 -8.56 6.79
N ARG A 231 -14.38 -8.90 5.75
CA ARG A 231 -14.83 -7.92 4.75
C ARG A 231 -15.73 -6.85 5.38
N SER A 232 -16.56 -7.21 6.36
CA SER A 232 -17.43 -6.26 7.07
C SER A 232 -16.61 -5.17 7.73
N ASP A 233 -15.54 -5.57 8.44
CA ASP A 233 -14.64 -4.62 9.10
C ASP A 233 -14.08 -3.60 8.10
N LEU A 234 -13.62 -4.05 6.92
CA LEU A 234 -13.05 -3.14 5.92
C LEU A 234 -14.11 -2.21 5.30
N THR A 235 -15.30 -2.72 5.01
CA THR A 235 -16.38 -1.89 4.46
C THR A 235 -16.87 -0.84 5.46
N GLU A 236 -16.84 -1.16 6.75
CA GLU A 236 -17.26 -0.28 7.83
C GLU A 236 -16.22 0.81 8.16
N LEU A 237 -14.94 0.64 7.79
CA LEU A 237 -13.90 1.67 7.97
C LEU A 237 -14.25 2.99 7.25
N ASN A 238 -14.97 2.92 6.13
CA ASN A 238 -15.36 4.09 5.34
C ASN A 238 -16.65 4.76 5.83
N ILE A 239 -17.34 4.16 6.81
CA ILE A 239 -18.63 4.66 7.31
C ILE A 239 -18.38 5.46 8.59
N MET A 240 -18.62 6.78 8.57
CA MET A 240 -18.30 7.71 9.67
C MET A 240 -18.81 7.28 11.05
N GLY A 241 -19.93 6.55 11.13
CA GLY A 241 -20.50 6.10 12.41
C GLY A 241 -19.92 4.79 12.97
N SER A 242 -19.43 3.89 12.10
CA SER A 242 -18.95 2.55 12.52
C SER A 242 -17.43 2.40 12.39
N ALA A 243 -16.72 3.35 11.76
CA ALA A 243 -15.27 3.28 11.55
C ALA A 243 -14.45 3.10 12.84
N GLY A 244 -14.91 3.62 13.99
CA GLY A 244 -14.26 3.38 15.28
C GLY A 244 -14.39 1.92 15.74
N LEU A 245 -15.59 1.34 15.61
CA LEU A 245 -15.84 -0.06 15.96
C LEU A 245 -15.09 -1.01 15.03
N ALA A 246 -15.09 -0.72 13.72
CA ALA A 246 -14.32 -1.49 12.74
C ALA A 246 -12.82 -1.52 13.09
N ARG A 247 -12.22 -0.37 13.44
CA ARG A 247 -10.83 -0.32 13.90
C ARG A 247 -10.62 -1.14 15.17
N LEU A 248 -11.53 -1.08 16.14
CA LEU A 248 -11.44 -1.90 17.35
C LEU A 248 -11.48 -3.41 17.04
N ASN A 249 -12.35 -3.84 16.13
CA ASN A 249 -12.45 -5.24 15.71
C ASN A 249 -11.17 -5.72 15.00
N ILE A 250 -10.61 -4.88 14.12
CA ILE A 250 -9.35 -5.16 13.46
C ILE A 250 -8.22 -5.27 14.49
N LEU A 251 -8.11 -4.32 15.43
CA LEU A 251 -7.07 -4.36 16.47
C LEU A 251 -7.17 -5.64 17.32
N LYS A 252 -8.37 -6.05 17.74
CA LYS A 252 -8.58 -7.33 18.45
C LYS A 252 -8.12 -8.52 17.61
N SER A 253 -8.48 -8.54 16.33
CA SER A 253 -8.08 -9.61 15.41
C SER A 253 -6.55 -9.67 15.23
N LEU A 254 -5.87 -8.52 15.20
CA LEU A 254 -4.41 -8.44 15.15
C LEU A 254 -3.77 -8.93 16.44
N GLU A 255 -4.31 -8.59 17.61
CA GLU A 255 -3.81 -9.08 18.90
C GLU A 255 -3.93 -10.61 18.98
N GLU A 256 -5.08 -11.17 18.60
CA GLU A 256 -5.35 -12.61 18.66
C GLU A 256 -4.52 -13.41 17.65
N LYS A 257 -4.45 -12.97 16.38
CA LYS A 257 -3.87 -13.77 15.29
C LYS A 257 -2.39 -13.46 15.03
N LEU A 258 -1.93 -12.25 15.32
CA LEU A 258 -0.53 -11.86 15.14
C LEU A 258 0.24 -11.77 16.46
N ASN A 259 -0.40 -12.07 17.59
CA ASN A 259 0.18 -11.95 18.93
C ASN A 259 0.79 -10.55 19.17
N LEU A 260 0.09 -9.54 18.63
CA LEU A 260 0.38 -8.12 18.83
C LEU A 260 -0.14 -7.72 20.20
N PHE A 261 0.65 -6.99 20.97
CA PHE A 261 0.24 -6.46 22.26
C PHE A 261 0.15 -4.94 22.19
N ILE A 262 -1.01 -4.41 22.56
CA ILE A 262 -1.32 -2.98 22.58
C ILE A 262 -1.88 -2.66 23.97
N TYR A 263 -1.34 -1.64 24.62
CA TYR A 263 -1.87 -1.13 25.88
C TYR A 263 -3.20 -0.40 25.66
N ASP A 264 -4.09 -0.42 26.66
CA ASP A 264 -5.45 0.11 26.52
C ASP A 264 -5.49 1.59 26.13
N HIS A 265 -4.54 2.39 26.62
CA HIS A 265 -4.43 3.81 26.28
C HIS A 265 -4.13 4.03 24.79
N GLU A 266 -3.11 3.35 24.26
CA GLU A 266 -2.75 3.39 22.85
C GLU A 266 -3.87 2.84 21.97
N LYS A 267 -4.56 1.78 22.43
CA LYS A 267 -5.71 1.20 21.74
C LYS A 267 -6.84 2.22 21.58
N GLU A 268 -7.13 2.99 22.63
CA GLU A 268 -8.11 4.07 22.58
C GLU A 268 -7.72 5.14 21.55
N ILE A 269 -6.44 5.50 21.47
CA ILE A 269 -5.92 6.46 20.48
C ILE A 269 -6.10 5.91 19.06
N LEU A 270 -5.70 4.66 18.80
CA LEU A 270 -5.83 4.00 17.50
C LEU A 270 -7.30 3.91 17.05
N VAL A 271 -8.23 3.65 17.98
CA VAL A 271 -9.67 3.61 17.72
C VAL A 271 -10.27 5.00 17.48
N LYS A 272 -9.70 6.08 18.04
CA LYS A 272 -10.20 7.44 17.84
C LYS A 272 -9.56 8.15 16.64
N ARG A 273 -8.30 7.83 16.31
CA ARG A 273 -7.49 8.55 15.32
C ARG A 273 -7.12 7.65 14.13
N PRO A 274 -7.72 7.84 12.95
CA PRO A 274 -7.45 7.01 11.77
C PRO A 274 -5.96 6.96 11.40
N LYS A 275 -5.28 8.11 11.34
CA LYS A 275 -3.84 8.18 11.01
C LYS A 275 -2.94 7.39 11.97
N ALA A 276 -3.30 7.33 13.25
CA ALA A 276 -2.60 6.49 14.21
C ALA A 276 -2.75 5.01 13.85
N PHE A 277 -3.98 4.58 13.54
CA PHE A 277 -4.27 3.23 13.10
C PHE A 277 -3.55 2.87 11.79
N GLU A 278 -3.53 3.79 10.82
CA GLU A 278 -2.83 3.61 9.55
C GLU A 278 -1.32 3.47 9.74
N SER A 279 -0.71 4.29 10.61
CA SER A 279 0.71 4.18 10.96
C SER A 279 1.08 2.82 11.57
N LEU A 280 0.17 2.20 12.34
CA LEU A 280 0.35 0.86 12.89
C LEU A 280 0.37 -0.21 11.79
N LEU A 281 -0.52 -0.09 10.79
CA LEU A 281 -0.57 -1.01 9.66
C LEU A 281 0.70 -0.95 8.81
N LEU A 282 1.26 0.24 8.61
CA LEU A 282 2.56 0.43 7.95
C LEU A 282 3.69 -0.21 8.75
N ALA A 283 3.68 -0.06 10.08
CA ALA A 283 4.68 -0.71 10.93
C ALA A 283 4.59 -2.24 10.86
N LEU A 284 3.37 -2.79 10.78
CA LEU A 284 3.14 -4.22 10.55
C LEU A 284 3.67 -4.70 9.19
N ALA A 285 3.53 -3.88 8.14
CA ALA A 285 4.12 -4.18 6.84
C ALA A 285 5.64 -4.31 6.93
N GLY A 286 6.30 -3.37 7.61
CA GLY A 286 7.74 -3.41 7.85
C GLY A 286 8.17 -4.59 8.71
N TYR A 287 7.39 -4.95 9.73
CA TYR A 287 7.64 -6.15 10.54
C TYR A 287 7.65 -7.42 9.66
N ARG A 288 6.70 -7.55 8.73
CA ARG A 288 6.67 -8.69 7.80
C ARG A 288 7.86 -8.68 6.84
N TYR A 289 8.28 -7.51 6.37
CA TYR A 289 9.52 -7.36 5.60
C TYR A 289 10.76 -7.88 6.34
N HIS A 290 10.92 -7.54 7.62
CA HIS A 290 12.03 -8.05 8.43
C HIS A 290 12.01 -9.57 8.62
N LEU A 291 10.84 -10.20 8.51
CA LEU A 291 10.70 -11.65 8.52
C LEU A 291 10.87 -12.30 7.13
N GLY A 292 11.15 -11.53 6.08
CA GLY A 292 11.20 -12.01 4.70
C GLY A 292 9.83 -12.42 4.14
N LYS A 293 8.73 -11.94 4.75
CA LYS A 293 7.35 -12.26 4.37
C LYS A 293 6.73 -11.12 3.56
N THR A 294 7.28 -10.87 2.39
CA THR A 294 6.77 -9.86 1.46
C THR A 294 6.54 -10.42 0.07
N VAL A 295 5.64 -9.80 -0.68
CA VAL A 295 5.39 -10.18 -2.06
C VAL A 295 6.60 -9.80 -2.91
N GLU A 296 7.12 -10.78 -3.66
CA GLU A 296 8.19 -10.52 -4.62
C GLU A 296 7.67 -9.77 -5.83
N MET A 297 8.40 -8.73 -6.23
CA MET A 297 8.04 -7.93 -7.38
C MET A 297 8.84 -8.32 -8.62
N PRO A 298 8.21 -8.29 -9.81
CA PRO A 298 8.93 -8.50 -11.06
C PRO A 298 9.98 -7.41 -11.31
N TRP A 299 11.08 -7.77 -11.98
CA TRP A 299 12.19 -6.85 -12.28
C TRP A 299 11.75 -5.52 -12.94
N TRP A 300 10.73 -5.56 -13.80
CA TRP A 300 10.27 -4.40 -14.57
C TRP A 300 9.55 -3.34 -13.72
N THR A 301 9.23 -3.64 -12.45
CA THR A 301 8.73 -2.64 -11.49
C THR A 301 9.85 -1.84 -10.82
N ARG A 302 11.12 -2.23 -11.05
CA ARG A 302 12.33 -1.67 -10.40
C ARG A 302 12.30 -1.76 -8.87
N PRO A 303 12.14 -2.96 -8.30
CA PRO A 303 11.97 -3.13 -6.85
C PRO A 303 13.11 -2.51 -6.03
N GLY A 304 14.36 -2.60 -6.51
CA GLY A 304 15.52 -2.02 -5.82
C GLY A 304 15.61 -0.49 -5.86
N GLU A 305 14.85 0.17 -6.74
CA GLU A 305 14.76 1.63 -6.78
C GLU A 305 13.59 2.12 -5.91
N VAL A 306 12.41 1.50 -6.08
CA VAL A 306 11.18 2.01 -5.46
C VAL A 306 11.12 1.71 -3.96
N ASN A 307 11.76 0.64 -3.49
CA ASN A 307 11.69 0.18 -2.10
C ASN A 307 10.24 0.01 -1.60
N PHE A 308 9.34 -0.43 -2.48
CA PHE A 308 7.98 -0.74 -2.09
C PHE A 308 7.92 -2.12 -1.45
N ILE A 309 7.26 -2.21 -0.31
CA ILE A 309 7.01 -3.46 0.40
C ILE A 309 5.52 -3.73 0.46
N LEU A 310 5.15 -5.01 0.34
CA LEU A 310 3.80 -5.46 0.57
C LEU A 310 3.84 -6.74 1.41
N PRO A 311 3.21 -6.76 2.59
CA PRO A 311 3.31 -7.88 3.51
C PRO A 311 2.51 -9.09 3.03
N VAL A 312 3.02 -10.27 3.38
CA VAL A 312 2.27 -11.53 3.36
C VAL A 312 2.06 -11.96 4.81
N PHE A 313 0.80 -12.15 5.22
CA PHE A 313 0.46 -12.45 6.62
C PHE A 313 0.26 -13.94 6.90
#